data_AF-A0A0C2G4E6-F1
#
_entry.id   AF-A0A0C2G4E6-F1
#
_cell.length_a   1.000
_cell.length_b   1.000
_cell.length_c   1.000
_cell.angle_alpha   90.00
_cell.angle_beta   90.00
_cell.angle_gamma   90.00
#
_symmetry.space_group_name_H-M   'P 1'
#
loop_
_entity.id
_entity.type
_entity.pdbx_description
1 polymer ?
#
loop_
_entity_poly.entity_id
_entity_poly.type
_entity_poly.pdbx_seq_one_letter_code
_entity_poly.pdbx_strand_id
1 'polypeptide(L)'
;MDEQEQEDGPPPKRQRSKHLTFNQLVGSIGGDSAKFSRRLMQRPDDSELFFIEALTKWNDQSFGADYTSFVDSLPCDELNTHAQLLYHKKTIAELLLRSLQDPACKSIPAFCELLSALVRDLKEDFTEAMWDFFGALTNVLEFRSLRLHLKLLPGISQNSSLCNSYIFTVPTVRFIPLFGSSRPYVRRFAGEAFSFIMRKSSNLRKLCCHVVEQAFKVQDDHLSEGCAELFFHICKGVGGGFHSAAIEQVECIISGVFSLPNQEIRDYGVTILEKTVQLIVQYVQKGTKTDLSFLEILFI
;
A
#
# COMPACT_ATOMS: atom_id res chain seq x y z
N MET A 1 -40.54 5.01 -49.51
CA MET A 1 -39.09 5.21 -49.41
C MET A 1 -38.96 6.63 -48.92
N ASP A 2 -38.84 6.78 -47.60
CA ASP A 2 -38.40 8.01 -46.92
C ASP A 2 -37.95 7.53 -45.54
N GLU A 3 -36.64 7.61 -45.34
CA GLU A 3 -35.90 7.12 -44.19
C GLU A 3 -36.11 8.09 -43.01
N GLN A 4 -36.52 7.55 -41.86
CA GLN A 4 -36.56 8.30 -40.61
C GLN A 4 -35.13 8.40 -40.06
N GLU A 5 -34.54 9.59 -40.14
CA GLU A 5 -33.28 9.93 -39.46
C GLU A 5 -33.43 9.72 -37.95
N GLN A 6 -32.72 8.72 -37.43
CA GLN A 6 -32.50 8.54 -35.99
C GLN A 6 -31.56 9.63 -35.51
N GLU A 7 -32.10 10.57 -34.74
CA GLU A 7 -31.35 11.60 -34.02
C GLU A 7 -30.50 10.92 -32.93
N ASP A 8 -29.22 10.70 -33.23
CA ASP A 8 -28.25 10.05 -32.35
C ASP A 8 -28.01 10.96 -31.13
N GLY A 9 -28.44 10.48 -29.95
CA GLY A 9 -28.30 11.20 -28.69
C GLY A 9 -26.83 11.54 -28.40
N PRO A 10 -26.56 12.62 -27.64
CA PRO A 10 -25.19 13.10 -27.46
C PRO A 10 -24.31 12.00 -26.84
N PRO A 11 -23.07 11.82 -27.33
CA PRO A 11 -22.20 10.75 -26.86
C PRO A 11 -21.97 10.88 -25.35
N PRO A 12 -21.86 9.75 -24.62
CA PRO A 12 -21.70 9.78 -23.18
C PRO A 12 -20.48 10.63 -22.81
N LYS A 13 -20.71 11.67 -22.01
CA LYS A 13 -19.65 12.55 -21.48
C LYS A 13 -18.55 11.67 -20.88
N ARG A 14 -17.36 11.66 -21.51
CA ARG A 14 -16.16 11.01 -20.98
C ARG A 14 -15.91 11.51 -19.57
N GLN A 15 -16.25 10.69 -18.57
CA GLN A 15 -16.01 11.01 -17.18
C GLN A 15 -14.51 11.10 -16.95
N ARG A 16 -14.04 12.32 -16.64
CA ARG A 16 -12.65 12.67 -16.36
C ARG A 16 -12.09 11.71 -15.28
N SER A 17 -11.19 10.81 -15.70
CA SER A 17 -10.38 9.87 -14.90
C SER A 17 -10.97 9.42 -13.54
N LYS A 18 -11.70 8.31 -13.51
CA LYS A 18 -11.95 7.60 -12.24
C LYS A 18 -10.62 7.05 -11.72
N HIS A 19 -10.17 7.56 -10.58
CA HIS A 19 -8.96 7.07 -9.92
C HIS A 19 -9.15 5.61 -9.50
N LEU A 20 -8.38 4.69 -10.09
CA LEU A 20 -8.40 3.28 -9.72
C LEU A 20 -7.73 3.10 -8.35
N THR A 21 -8.36 2.29 -7.49
CA THR A 21 -7.78 1.79 -6.23
C THR A 21 -6.70 0.76 -6.52
N PHE A 22 -5.83 0.44 -5.56
CA PHE A 22 -4.76 -0.53 -5.79
C PHE A 22 -5.34 -1.92 -6.14
N ASN A 23 -6.36 -2.41 -5.42
CA ASN A 23 -7.06 -3.64 -5.79
C ASN A 23 -7.71 -3.59 -7.20
N GLN A 24 -8.16 -2.42 -7.66
CA GLN A 24 -8.67 -2.27 -9.03
C GLN A 24 -7.55 -2.27 -10.07
N LEU A 25 -6.36 -1.76 -9.75
CA LEU A 25 -5.17 -1.87 -10.59
C LEU A 25 -4.70 -3.34 -10.68
N VAL A 26 -4.64 -4.07 -9.56
CA VAL A 26 -4.40 -5.51 -9.55
C VAL A 26 -5.47 -6.25 -10.37
N GLY A 27 -6.74 -5.90 -10.18
CA GLY A 27 -7.87 -6.37 -10.98
C GLY A 27 -7.65 -6.18 -12.49
N SER A 28 -7.28 -4.98 -12.91
CA SER A 28 -7.04 -4.63 -14.32
C SER A 28 -5.90 -5.41 -14.97
N ILE A 29 -4.96 -5.94 -14.17
CA ILE A 29 -3.79 -6.69 -14.63
C ILE A 29 -4.01 -8.21 -14.50
N GLY A 30 -5.19 -8.63 -14.03
CA GLY A 30 -5.61 -10.04 -13.98
C GLY A 30 -5.88 -10.58 -12.58
N GLY A 31 -6.26 -9.73 -11.63
CA GLY A 31 -6.91 -10.06 -10.36
C GLY A 31 -6.07 -10.75 -9.29
N ASP A 32 -4.96 -11.39 -9.67
CA ASP A 32 -4.05 -12.03 -8.75
C ASP A 32 -2.91 -11.09 -8.35
N SER A 33 -2.86 -10.75 -7.06
CA SER A 33 -1.81 -9.93 -6.49
C SER A 33 -0.42 -10.54 -6.65
N ALA A 34 -0.31 -11.88 -6.66
CA ALA A 34 0.95 -12.59 -6.91
C ALA A 34 1.36 -12.49 -8.39
N LYS A 35 0.41 -12.53 -9.32
CA LYS A 35 0.67 -12.30 -10.76
C LYS A 35 1.07 -10.85 -11.04
N PHE A 36 0.39 -9.88 -10.43
CA PHE A 36 0.76 -8.47 -10.49
C PHE A 36 2.17 -8.24 -9.95
N SER A 37 2.48 -8.81 -8.79
CA SER A 37 3.81 -8.71 -8.17
C SER A 37 4.89 -9.36 -9.04
N ARG A 38 4.63 -10.54 -9.63
CA ARG A 38 5.55 -11.18 -10.58
C ARG A 38 5.83 -10.32 -11.81
N ARG A 39 4.80 -9.70 -12.40
CA ARG A 39 4.97 -8.77 -13.54
C ARG A 39 5.76 -7.52 -13.15
N LEU A 40 5.53 -6.98 -11.95
CA LEU A 40 6.36 -5.90 -11.41
C LEU A 40 7.81 -6.33 -11.15
N MET A 41 8.14 -7.62 -11.03
CA MET A 41 9.51 -8.08 -10.84
C MET A 41 10.16 -8.57 -12.14
N GLN A 42 9.44 -8.57 -13.27
CA GLN A 42 10.03 -8.86 -14.56
C GLN A 42 10.98 -7.72 -14.95
N ARG A 43 12.24 -8.08 -15.20
CA ARG A 43 13.27 -7.17 -15.69
C ARG A 43 13.04 -6.92 -17.19
N PRO A 44 13.11 -5.68 -17.68
CA PRO A 44 13.25 -5.41 -19.11
C PRO A 44 14.64 -5.83 -19.60
N ASP A 45 14.73 -6.19 -20.89
CA ASP A 45 15.89 -6.86 -21.48
C ASP A 45 17.14 -5.96 -21.69
N ASP A 46 17.10 -4.67 -21.34
CA ASP A 46 18.18 -3.72 -21.67
C ASP A 46 18.90 -3.06 -20.47
N SER A 47 18.36 -3.11 -19.24
CA SER A 47 19.04 -2.59 -18.03
C SER A 47 19.05 -3.60 -16.90
N GLU A 48 20.22 -3.92 -16.35
CA GLU A 48 20.33 -4.89 -15.25
C GLU A 48 19.61 -4.44 -13.96
N LEU A 49 19.40 -3.13 -13.79
CA LEU A 49 18.81 -2.51 -12.60
C LEU A 49 17.61 -1.63 -12.94
N PHE A 50 16.51 -1.79 -12.21
CA PHE A 50 15.33 -0.94 -12.35
C PHE A 50 15.65 0.52 -12.01
N PHE A 51 16.57 0.75 -11.07
CA PHE A 51 16.94 2.10 -10.62
C PHE A 51 17.59 2.90 -11.74
N ILE A 52 18.47 2.27 -12.51
CA ILE A 52 19.10 2.88 -13.68
C ILE A 52 18.07 3.13 -14.80
N GLU A 53 17.16 2.20 -15.05
CA GLU A 53 16.05 2.40 -16.01
C GLU A 53 15.23 3.66 -15.64
N ALA A 54 14.86 3.78 -14.36
CA ALA A 54 14.12 4.91 -13.86
C ALA A 54 14.94 6.21 -13.95
N LEU A 55 16.25 6.18 -13.67
CA LEU A 55 17.13 7.33 -13.86
C LEU A 55 17.16 7.76 -15.33
N THR A 56 17.41 6.84 -16.27
CA THR A 56 17.44 7.13 -17.71
C THR A 56 16.11 7.74 -18.17
N LYS A 57 14.99 7.13 -17.79
CA LYS A 57 13.65 7.63 -18.11
C LYS A 57 13.44 9.07 -17.61
N TRP A 58 13.82 9.37 -16.38
CA TRP A 58 13.58 10.68 -15.78
C TRP A 58 14.62 11.73 -16.19
N ASN A 59 15.83 11.32 -16.60
CA ASN A 59 16.80 12.18 -17.29
C ASN A 59 16.23 12.68 -18.63
N ASP A 60 15.55 11.82 -19.39
CA ASP A 60 14.93 12.22 -20.66
C ASP A 60 13.68 13.11 -20.48
N GLN A 61 13.04 13.05 -19.32
CA GLN A 61 11.76 13.73 -19.05
C GLN A 61 11.88 15.01 -18.19
N SER A 62 12.96 15.20 -17.43
CA SER A 62 13.02 16.22 -16.37
C SER A 62 14.05 17.33 -16.61
N PHE A 63 13.58 18.58 -16.57
CA PHE A 63 14.41 19.80 -16.47
C PHE A 63 14.22 20.53 -15.12
N GLY A 64 13.91 19.79 -14.05
CA GLY A 64 13.68 20.39 -12.72
C GLY A 64 14.98 20.49 -11.91
N ALA A 65 15.29 21.68 -11.37
CA ALA A 65 16.50 21.92 -10.56
C ALA A 65 16.67 20.93 -9.40
N ASP A 66 15.56 20.54 -8.74
CA ASP A 66 15.58 19.56 -7.64
C ASP A 66 16.04 18.18 -8.12
N TYR A 67 15.64 17.78 -9.33
CA TYR A 67 16.03 16.49 -9.91
C TYR A 67 17.48 16.52 -10.38
N THR A 68 17.89 17.58 -11.08
CA THR A 68 19.28 17.76 -11.53
C THR A 68 20.24 17.74 -10.34
N SER A 69 19.95 18.50 -9.28
CA SER A 69 20.77 18.50 -8.06
C SER A 69 20.86 17.13 -7.39
N PHE A 70 19.78 16.34 -7.43
CA PHE A 70 19.79 14.97 -6.94
C PHE A 70 20.71 14.08 -7.78
N VAL A 71 20.59 14.11 -9.11
CA VAL A 71 21.42 13.32 -10.02
C VAL A 71 22.91 13.70 -9.90
N ASP A 72 23.22 14.99 -9.81
CA ASP A 72 24.58 15.49 -9.63
C ASP A 72 25.22 15.03 -8.31
N SER A 73 24.38 14.69 -7.31
CA SER A 73 24.82 14.18 -6.01
C SER A 73 24.96 12.65 -5.97
N LEU A 74 24.56 11.94 -7.03
CA LEU A 74 24.66 10.49 -7.11
C LEU A 74 26.03 10.07 -7.69
N PRO A 75 26.62 8.97 -7.21
CA PRO A 75 27.82 8.38 -7.80
C PRO A 75 27.44 7.59 -9.07
N CYS A 76 26.88 8.25 -10.09
CA CYS A 76 26.30 7.59 -11.28
C CYS A 76 27.25 6.64 -12.00
N ASP A 77 28.54 6.97 -12.07
CA ASP A 77 29.58 6.12 -12.69
C ASP A 77 29.78 4.79 -11.95
N GLU A 78 29.34 4.70 -10.69
CA GLU A 78 29.46 3.55 -9.81
C GLU A 78 28.10 2.89 -9.50
N LEU A 79 27.10 2.99 -10.39
CA LEU A 79 25.78 2.36 -10.20
C LEU A 79 25.40 1.32 -11.29
N ASN A 80 26.39 0.82 -12.02
CA ASN A 80 26.16 -0.08 -13.16
C ASN A 80 25.78 -1.51 -12.77
N THR A 81 26.11 -1.93 -11.54
CA THR A 81 25.87 -3.29 -11.06
C THR A 81 25.12 -3.32 -9.73
N HIS A 82 24.48 -4.45 -9.42
CA HIS A 82 23.75 -4.60 -8.16
C HIS A 82 24.64 -4.46 -6.91
N ALA A 83 25.88 -4.97 -6.95
CA ALA A 83 26.82 -4.87 -5.83
C ALA A 83 27.20 -3.42 -5.53
N GLN A 84 27.37 -2.62 -6.58
CA GLN A 84 27.59 -1.19 -6.53
C GLN A 84 26.39 -0.43 -5.94
N LEU A 85 25.17 -0.75 -6.39
CA LEU A 85 23.94 -0.21 -5.83
C LEU A 85 23.82 -0.53 -4.32
N LEU A 86 24.19 -1.75 -3.93
CA LEU A 86 24.17 -2.18 -2.54
C LEU A 86 25.21 -1.42 -1.69
N TYR A 87 26.40 -1.18 -2.22
CA TYR A 87 27.45 -0.40 -1.56
C TYR A 87 27.00 1.05 -1.29
N HIS A 88 26.33 1.67 -2.26
CA HIS A 88 25.85 3.05 -2.18
C HIS A 88 24.44 3.19 -1.59
N LYS A 89 23.81 2.10 -1.15
CA LYS A 89 22.38 2.07 -0.75
C LYS A 89 22.01 3.14 0.27
N LYS A 90 22.91 3.41 1.22
CA LYS A 90 22.67 4.35 2.31
C LYS A 90 22.66 5.79 1.79
N THR A 91 23.66 6.16 1.01
CA THR A 91 23.76 7.47 0.36
C THR A 91 22.56 7.75 -0.54
N ILE A 92 22.19 6.78 -1.38
CA ILE A 92 21.04 6.92 -2.30
C ILE A 92 19.74 7.09 -1.51
N ALA A 93 19.55 6.27 -0.46
CA ALA A 93 18.39 6.35 0.40
C ALA A 93 18.29 7.71 1.13
N GLU A 94 19.39 8.20 1.68
CA GLU A 94 19.43 9.51 2.38
C GLU A 94 19.10 10.67 1.42
N LEU A 95 19.66 10.66 0.21
CA LEU A 95 19.37 11.66 -0.82
C LEU A 95 17.90 11.63 -1.26
N LEU A 96 17.36 10.44 -1.55
CA LEU A 96 15.94 10.28 -1.92
C LEU A 96 15.02 10.72 -0.79
N LEU A 97 15.33 10.35 0.44
CA LEU A 97 14.53 10.69 1.61
C LEU A 97 14.49 12.20 1.80
N ARG A 98 15.65 12.88 1.73
CA ARG A 98 15.74 14.34 1.82
C ARG A 98 14.88 15.01 0.75
N SER A 99 14.97 14.55 -0.49
CA SER A 99 14.20 15.10 -1.61
C SER A 99 12.69 14.87 -1.50
N LEU A 100 12.26 13.76 -0.88
CA LEU A 100 10.84 13.47 -0.62
C LEU A 100 10.29 14.24 0.59
N GLN A 101 11.15 14.60 1.55
CA GLN A 101 10.76 15.34 2.74
C GLN A 101 10.70 16.86 2.50
N ASP A 102 11.34 17.36 1.45
CA ASP A 102 11.30 18.78 1.09
C ASP A 102 9.91 19.18 0.55
N PRO A 103 9.15 20.04 1.26
CA PRO A 103 7.83 20.48 0.80
C PRO A 103 7.88 21.35 -0.47
N ALA A 104 9.03 21.97 -0.79
CA ALA A 104 9.20 22.81 -1.96
C ALA A 104 9.55 22.02 -3.23
N CYS A 105 9.89 20.74 -3.07
CA CYS A 105 10.32 19.86 -4.15
C CYS A 105 9.24 19.67 -5.22
N LYS A 106 9.59 19.95 -6.47
CA LYS A 106 8.70 19.83 -7.64
C LYS A 106 8.88 18.51 -8.39
N SER A 107 9.97 17.81 -8.14
CA SER A 107 10.35 16.54 -8.80
C SER A 107 9.85 15.29 -8.06
N ILE A 108 8.87 15.45 -7.18
CA ILE A 108 8.26 14.39 -6.38
C ILE A 108 7.84 13.15 -7.20
N PRO A 109 7.21 13.26 -8.40
CA PRO A 109 6.89 12.08 -9.21
C PRO A 109 8.11 11.24 -9.58
N ALA A 110 9.23 11.89 -9.93
CA ALA A 110 10.48 11.23 -10.27
C ALA A 110 11.05 10.48 -9.07
N PHE A 111 11.09 11.14 -7.90
CA PHE A 111 11.60 10.52 -6.67
C PHE A 111 10.74 9.35 -6.20
N CYS A 112 9.43 9.39 -6.43
CA CYS A 112 8.56 8.24 -6.12
C CYS A 112 8.83 7.04 -7.03
N GLU A 113 9.10 7.26 -8.33
CA GLU A 113 9.45 6.18 -9.25
C GLU A 113 10.88 5.65 -9.02
N LEU A 114 11.83 6.52 -8.67
CA LEU A 114 13.19 6.12 -8.29
C LEU A 114 13.20 5.31 -6.99
N LEU A 115 12.47 5.76 -5.96
CA LEU A 115 12.23 4.94 -4.76
C LEU A 115 11.61 3.60 -5.14
N SER A 116 10.70 3.61 -6.12
CA SER A 116 10.05 2.38 -6.58
C SER A 116 11.03 1.37 -7.13
N ALA A 117 11.90 1.86 -8.01
CA ALA A 117 12.94 1.08 -8.62
C ALA A 117 13.98 0.59 -7.61
N LEU A 118 14.40 1.46 -6.68
CA LEU A 118 15.38 1.13 -5.64
C LEU A 118 14.91 -0.01 -4.74
N VAL A 119 13.65 0.02 -4.30
CA VAL A 119 13.03 -1.05 -3.49
C VAL A 119 13.01 -2.38 -4.25
N ARG A 120 12.76 -2.35 -5.57
CA ARG A 120 12.72 -3.56 -6.42
C ARG A 120 14.11 -4.18 -6.57
N ASP A 121 15.14 -3.35 -6.72
CA ASP A 121 16.51 -3.81 -6.84
C ASP A 121 17.04 -4.33 -5.50
N LEU A 122 16.88 -3.57 -4.41
CA LEU A 122 17.46 -3.91 -3.09
C LEU A 122 16.66 -4.95 -2.29
N LYS A 123 15.35 -5.08 -2.50
CA LYS A 123 14.50 -6.06 -1.80
C LYS A 123 14.67 -6.02 -0.27
N GLU A 124 15.23 -7.07 0.32
CA GLU A 124 15.45 -7.21 1.75
C GLU A 124 16.51 -6.26 2.32
N ASP A 125 17.46 -5.83 1.49
CA ASP A 125 18.49 -4.86 1.87
C ASP A 125 17.95 -3.44 2.09
N PHE A 126 16.70 -3.17 1.69
CA PHE A 126 16.02 -1.89 1.89
C PHE A 126 15.24 -1.80 3.21
N THR A 127 15.10 -2.91 3.94
CA THR A 127 14.15 -3.01 5.07
C THR A 127 14.42 -1.99 6.18
N GLU A 128 15.69 -1.66 6.44
CA GLU A 128 16.08 -0.69 7.47
C GLU A 128 15.58 0.73 7.13
N ALA A 129 15.81 1.18 5.89
CA ALA A 129 15.47 2.53 5.43
C ALA A 129 13.97 2.71 5.16
N MET A 130 13.25 1.63 4.87
CA MET A 130 11.84 1.62 4.48
C MET A 130 10.93 2.43 5.40
N TRP A 131 11.24 2.46 6.71
CA TRP A 131 10.44 3.17 7.70
C TRP A 131 10.44 4.68 7.52
N ASP A 132 11.60 5.24 7.25
CA ASP A 132 11.75 6.68 7.09
C ASP A 132 11.02 7.14 5.83
N PHE A 133 11.03 6.30 4.79
CA PHE A 133 10.27 6.53 3.57
C PHE A 133 8.75 6.43 3.77
N PHE A 134 8.24 5.52 4.60
CA PHE A 134 6.81 5.54 4.93
C PHE A 134 6.40 6.86 5.56
N GLY A 135 7.19 7.36 6.52
CA GLY A 135 7.03 8.68 7.12
C GLY A 135 7.01 9.79 6.07
N ALA A 136 8.02 9.85 5.20
CA ALA A 136 8.09 10.86 4.14
C ALA A 136 6.90 10.78 3.18
N LEU A 137 6.53 9.57 2.74
CA LEU A 137 5.41 9.36 1.82
C LEU A 137 4.07 9.80 2.43
N THR A 138 3.91 9.77 3.76
CA THR A 138 2.70 10.31 4.41
C THR A 138 2.46 11.78 4.10
N ASN A 139 3.54 12.58 4.08
CA ASN A 139 3.50 14.01 3.81
C ASN A 139 3.29 14.26 2.32
N VAL A 140 3.87 13.42 1.47
CA VAL A 140 3.79 13.53 0.01
C VAL A 140 2.42 13.09 -0.54
N LEU A 141 1.67 12.24 0.19
CA LEU A 141 0.32 11.78 -0.16
C LEU A 141 -0.74 12.91 -0.32
N GLU A 142 -0.36 14.16 -0.10
CA GLU A 142 -1.14 15.36 -0.39
C GLU A 142 -1.26 15.67 -1.90
N PHE A 143 -0.31 15.22 -2.73
CA PHE A 143 -0.33 15.51 -4.16
C PHE A 143 -1.04 14.42 -4.97
N ARG A 144 -2.08 14.84 -5.70
CA ARG A 144 -3.08 14.04 -6.45
C ARG A 144 -2.53 13.05 -7.49
N SER A 145 -1.21 12.96 -7.66
CA SER A 145 -0.50 12.08 -8.61
C SER A 145 0.25 10.89 -7.97
N LEU A 146 0.38 10.83 -6.63
CA LEU A 146 1.19 9.78 -5.97
C LEU A 146 0.49 8.42 -5.80
N ARG A 147 -0.85 8.37 -5.92
CA ARG A 147 -1.61 7.12 -5.78
C ARG A 147 -1.24 6.07 -6.83
N LEU A 148 -0.67 6.51 -7.96
CA LEU A 148 -0.16 5.67 -9.04
C LEU A 148 1.32 5.29 -8.87
N HIS A 149 2.05 5.85 -7.90
CA HIS A 149 3.50 5.66 -7.76
C HIS A 149 3.89 4.95 -6.46
N LEU A 150 3.03 4.95 -5.44
CA LEU A 150 3.11 4.05 -4.28
C LEU A 150 2.71 2.59 -4.59
N LYS A 151 2.97 2.14 -5.83
CA LYS A 151 2.80 0.75 -6.33
C LYS A 151 3.80 -0.23 -5.67
N LEU A 152 4.28 0.06 -4.46
CA LEU A 152 5.57 -0.40 -3.94
C LEU A 152 5.54 -1.38 -2.78
N LEU A 153 4.56 -1.28 -1.88
CA LEU A 153 4.45 -2.24 -0.78
C LEU A 153 4.28 -3.71 -1.21
N PRO A 154 3.61 -4.04 -2.34
CA PRO A 154 3.51 -5.42 -2.78
C PRO A 154 4.84 -6.03 -3.21
N GLY A 155 5.77 -5.22 -3.74
CA GLY A 155 7.10 -5.67 -4.17
C GLY A 155 7.95 -6.20 -3.00
N ILE A 156 7.84 -5.54 -1.85
CA ILE A 156 8.47 -5.91 -0.58
C ILE A 156 7.85 -7.20 -0.01
N SER A 157 6.56 -7.45 -0.27
CA SER A 157 5.81 -8.54 0.33
C SER A 157 6.15 -9.94 -0.19
N GLN A 158 7.06 -10.11 -1.17
CA GLN A 158 7.33 -11.42 -1.77
C GLN A 158 8.26 -12.34 -0.95
N ASN A 159 8.96 -11.83 0.08
CA ASN A 159 9.75 -12.68 0.97
C ASN A 159 9.04 -12.86 2.33
N SER A 160 8.54 -14.07 2.58
CA SER A 160 7.84 -14.49 3.80
C SER A 160 8.68 -14.41 5.07
N SER A 161 10.02 -14.34 4.95
CA SER A 161 10.96 -14.21 6.06
C SER A 161 10.90 -12.83 6.73
N LEU A 162 10.62 -11.76 5.99
CA LEU A 162 10.55 -10.39 6.52
C LEU A 162 9.25 -10.13 7.28
N CYS A 163 8.10 -10.62 6.78
CA CYS A 163 6.79 -10.38 7.39
C CYS A 163 6.67 -10.92 8.83
N ASN A 164 7.44 -11.95 9.18
CA ASN A 164 7.31 -12.62 10.49
C ASN A 164 8.28 -12.12 11.56
N SER A 165 9.42 -11.52 11.21
CA SER A 165 10.36 -10.94 12.19
C SER A 165 10.29 -9.42 12.26
N TYR A 166 10.05 -8.72 11.15
CA TYR A 166 10.14 -7.26 11.11
C TYR A 166 8.90 -6.53 11.63
N ILE A 167 7.67 -7.04 11.42
CA ILE A 167 6.47 -6.36 11.95
C ILE A 167 6.41 -6.44 13.49
N PHE A 168 6.99 -7.49 14.08
CA PHE A 168 7.06 -7.64 15.53
C PHE A 168 8.21 -6.86 16.17
N THR A 169 9.28 -6.55 15.43
CA THR A 169 10.48 -5.87 15.94
C THR A 169 10.48 -4.37 15.69
N VAL A 170 9.80 -3.92 14.64
CA VAL A 170 9.62 -2.49 14.37
C VAL A 170 8.60 -1.96 15.36
N PRO A 171 8.87 -0.83 16.04
CA PRO A 171 7.88 -0.26 16.94
C PRO A 171 6.62 0.03 16.14
N THR A 172 5.52 -0.67 16.42
CA THR A 172 4.19 -0.43 15.84
C THR A 172 3.77 1.04 15.94
N VAL A 173 4.37 1.74 16.90
CA VAL A 173 4.35 3.19 17.08
C VAL A 173 4.64 3.96 15.79
N ARG A 174 5.55 3.48 14.93
CA ARG A 174 5.90 4.17 13.66
C ARG A 174 4.75 4.22 12.66
N PHE A 175 3.74 3.35 12.80
CA PHE A 175 2.56 3.33 11.92
C PHE A 175 1.39 4.13 12.47
N ILE A 176 1.40 4.47 13.76
CA ILE A 176 0.30 5.18 14.42
C ILE A 176 -0.04 6.49 13.68
N PRO A 177 0.92 7.32 13.22
CA PRO A 177 0.60 8.53 12.47
C PRO A 177 -0.10 8.27 11.12
N LEU A 178 0.19 7.13 10.47
CA LEU A 178 -0.44 6.71 9.21
C LEU A 178 -1.89 6.28 9.43
N PHE A 179 -2.09 5.37 10.37
CA PHE A 179 -3.40 4.82 10.69
C PHE A 179 -4.29 5.83 11.44
N GLY A 180 -3.71 6.71 12.24
CA GLY A 180 -4.38 7.80 12.96
C GLY A 180 -4.41 9.13 12.19
N SER A 181 -4.07 9.14 10.90
CA SER A 181 -4.15 10.37 10.10
C SER A 181 -5.57 10.92 10.09
N SER A 182 -5.74 12.23 10.25
CA SER A 182 -7.04 12.90 10.12
C SER A 182 -7.65 12.75 8.72
N ARG A 183 -6.84 12.40 7.71
CA ARG A 183 -7.24 12.28 6.31
C ARG A 183 -7.68 10.83 5.99
N PRO A 184 -8.98 10.57 5.70
CA PRO A 184 -9.48 9.20 5.50
C PRO A 184 -8.79 8.43 4.38
N TYR A 185 -8.39 9.12 3.30
CA TYR A 185 -7.71 8.46 2.18
C TYR A 185 -6.29 7.99 2.54
N VAL A 186 -5.62 8.62 3.51
CA VAL A 186 -4.32 8.19 4.02
C VAL A 186 -4.49 6.92 4.84
N ARG A 187 -5.48 6.89 5.73
CA ARG A 187 -5.83 5.70 6.52
C ARG A 187 -6.16 4.51 5.64
N ARG A 188 -7.02 4.71 4.64
CA ARG A 188 -7.37 3.70 3.65
C ARG A 188 -6.15 3.21 2.86
N PHE A 189 -5.29 4.13 2.44
CA PHE A 189 -4.06 3.78 1.73
C PHE A 189 -3.14 2.91 2.61
N ALA A 190 -2.95 3.30 3.88
CA ALA A 190 -2.19 2.51 4.85
C ALA A 190 -2.83 1.12 5.06
N GLY A 191 -4.14 1.03 5.28
CA GLY A 191 -4.85 -0.25 5.42
C GLY A 191 -4.65 -1.18 4.22
N GLU A 192 -4.81 -0.65 3.00
CA GLU A 192 -4.60 -1.41 1.76
C GLU A 192 -3.14 -1.85 1.59
N ALA A 193 -2.19 -0.99 1.93
CA ALA A 193 -0.77 -1.27 1.82
C ALA A 193 -0.30 -2.36 2.80
N PHE A 194 -0.69 -2.24 4.07
CA PHE A 194 -0.27 -3.15 5.15
C PHE A 194 -0.99 -4.49 5.10
N SER A 195 -2.20 -4.56 4.53
CA SER A 195 -2.92 -5.82 4.43
C SER A 195 -2.16 -6.87 3.61
N PHE A 196 -1.39 -6.46 2.59
CA PHE A 196 -0.52 -7.38 1.83
C PHE A 196 0.55 -8.04 2.68
N ILE A 197 1.07 -7.31 3.66
CA ILE A 197 2.08 -7.83 4.59
C ILE A 197 1.40 -8.78 5.57
N MET A 198 0.25 -8.38 6.13
CA MET A 198 -0.47 -9.18 7.12
C MET A 198 -1.01 -10.50 6.56
N ARG A 199 -1.57 -10.50 5.34
CA ARG A 199 -2.10 -11.70 4.66
C ARG A 199 -1.07 -12.82 4.49
N LYS A 200 0.21 -12.46 4.43
CA LYS A 200 1.32 -13.40 4.23
C LYS A 200 2.00 -13.82 5.53
N SER A 201 1.62 -13.25 6.66
CA SER A 201 2.19 -13.63 7.94
C SER A 201 1.62 -14.95 8.43
N SER A 202 2.48 -15.83 8.93
CA SER A 202 2.05 -17.05 9.63
C SER A 202 1.50 -16.76 11.03
N ASN A 203 1.63 -15.53 11.53
CA ASN A 203 1.21 -15.09 12.86
C ASN A 203 0.14 -13.98 12.80
N LEU A 204 -0.73 -14.00 11.79
CA LEU A 204 -1.78 -12.98 11.58
C LEU A 204 -2.55 -12.66 12.88
N ARG A 205 -2.96 -13.68 13.64
CA ARG A 205 -3.62 -13.54 14.95
C ARG A 205 -2.86 -12.63 15.91
N LYS A 206 -1.57 -12.90 16.12
CA LYS A 206 -0.72 -12.13 17.05
C LYS A 206 -0.52 -10.70 16.57
N LEU A 207 -0.39 -10.52 15.25
CA LEU A 207 -0.30 -9.17 14.67
C LEU A 207 -1.59 -8.37 14.87
N CYS A 208 -2.76 -9.00 14.73
CA CYS A 208 -4.04 -8.34 14.99
C CYS A 208 -4.17 -7.93 16.46
N CYS A 209 -3.77 -8.81 17.40
CA CYS A 209 -3.73 -8.49 18.83
C CYS A 209 -2.87 -7.25 19.09
N HIS A 210 -1.65 -7.25 18.54
CA HIS A 210 -0.70 -6.14 18.69
C HIS A 210 -1.23 -4.82 18.10
N VAL A 211 -1.91 -4.87 16.95
CA VAL A 211 -2.54 -3.67 16.37
C VAL A 211 -3.57 -3.07 17.34
N VAL A 212 -4.43 -3.92 17.93
CA VAL A 212 -5.45 -3.47 18.90
C VAL A 212 -4.79 -2.94 20.17
N GLU A 213 -3.80 -3.63 20.73
CA GLU A 213 -3.08 -3.18 21.93
C GLU A 213 -2.41 -1.82 21.74
N GLN A 214 -1.87 -1.55 20.56
CA GLN A 214 -1.20 -0.27 20.25
C GLN A 214 -2.21 0.84 19.99
N ALA A 215 -3.32 0.53 19.32
CA ALA A 215 -4.42 1.46 19.14
C ALA A 215 -5.06 1.84 20.49
N PHE A 216 -5.21 0.89 21.40
CA PHE A 216 -5.73 1.12 22.75
C PHE A 216 -4.85 2.02 23.61
N LYS A 217 -3.53 2.04 23.39
CA LYS A 217 -2.64 2.96 24.12
C LYS A 217 -2.86 4.44 23.77
N VAL A 218 -3.40 4.70 22.56
CA VAL A 218 -3.61 6.06 22.04
C VAL A 218 -5.06 6.49 22.18
N GLN A 219 -6.01 5.56 21.99
CA GLN A 219 -7.46 5.81 22.07
C GLN A 219 -7.94 6.96 21.18
N ASP A 220 -7.43 7.02 19.95
CA ASP A 220 -7.82 8.02 18.96
C ASP A 220 -8.84 7.44 17.96
N ASP A 221 -9.87 8.22 17.66
CA ASP A 221 -10.96 7.81 16.76
C ASP A 221 -10.45 7.54 15.34
N HIS A 222 -9.57 8.38 14.81
CA HIS A 222 -9.00 8.17 13.48
C HIS A 222 -8.17 6.89 13.44
N LEU A 223 -7.41 6.62 14.50
CA LEU A 223 -6.60 5.41 14.62
C LEU A 223 -7.47 4.17 14.64
N SER A 224 -8.58 4.18 15.39
CA SER A 224 -9.56 3.08 15.38
C SER A 224 -10.11 2.80 13.98
N GLU A 225 -10.38 3.85 13.20
CA GLU A 225 -10.83 3.74 11.81
C GLU A 225 -9.73 3.24 10.88
N GLY A 226 -8.47 3.65 11.08
CA GLY A 226 -7.34 3.14 10.33
C GLY A 226 -7.10 1.65 10.58
N CYS A 227 -7.24 1.19 11.83
CA CYS A 227 -7.18 -0.22 12.16
C CYS A 227 -8.34 -1.02 11.51
N ALA A 228 -9.54 -0.44 11.46
CA ALA A 228 -10.67 -1.06 10.77
C ALA A 228 -10.44 -1.13 9.25
N GLU A 229 -9.90 -0.08 8.64
CA GLU A 229 -9.49 -0.08 7.22
C GLU A 229 -8.45 -1.16 6.92
N LEU A 230 -7.49 -1.38 7.83
CA LEU A 230 -6.52 -2.48 7.74
C LEU A 230 -7.21 -3.84 7.76
N PHE A 231 -8.02 -4.13 8.77
CA PHE A 231 -8.71 -5.42 8.90
C PHE A 231 -9.65 -5.68 7.72
N PHE A 232 -10.37 -4.67 7.25
CA PHE A 232 -11.19 -4.76 6.05
C PHE A 232 -10.35 -5.09 4.81
N HIS A 233 -9.22 -4.39 4.61
CA HIS A 233 -8.34 -4.66 3.49
C HIS A 233 -7.59 -5.97 3.61
N ILE A 234 -7.57 -6.64 4.77
CA ILE A 234 -7.07 -8.02 4.88
C ILE A 234 -8.01 -8.96 4.14
N CYS A 235 -9.32 -8.91 4.28
CA CYS A 235 -10.21 -9.86 3.59
C CYS A 235 -10.61 -9.43 2.15
N LYS A 236 -10.53 -8.13 1.85
CA LYS A 236 -11.04 -7.54 0.59
C LYS A 236 -10.30 -8.01 -0.67
N GLY A 237 -11.03 -8.59 -1.62
CA GLY A 237 -10.49 -9.04 -2.90
C GLY A 237 -10.48 -7.96 -3.99
N VAL A 238 -10.40 -8.44 -5.24
CA VAL A 238 -10.51 -7.65 -6.47
C VAL A 238 -11.92 -7.77 -7.05
N GLY A 239 -12.29 -6.89 -7.99
CA GLY A 239 -13.52 -7.06 -8.77
C GLY A 239 -14.83 -6.93 -7.99
N GLY A 240 -14.81 -6.34 -6.79
CA GLY A 240 -16.01 -6.16 -5.97
C GLY A 240 -16.31 -7.34 -5.03
N GLY A 241 -15.48 -8.38 -5.01
CA GLY A 241 -15.62 -9.53 -4.11
C GLY A 241 -14.52 -9.62 -3.04
N PHE A 242 -14.59 -10.69 -2.23
CA PHE A 242 -13.55 -11.12 -1.31
C PHE A 242 -12.64 -12.18 -1.97
N HIS A 243 -11.41 -12.34 -1.49
CA HIS A 243 -10.52 -13.41 -2.00
C HIS A 243 -10.77 -14.74 -1.28
N SER A 244 -10.19 -15.84 -1.77
CA SER A 244 -10.45 -17.20 -1.27
C SER A 244 -10.17 -17.40 0.23
N ALA A 245 -9.10 -16.79 0.76
CA ALA A 245 -8.74 -16.91 2.19
C ALA A 245 -9.50 -15.94 3.12
N ALA A 246 -10.52 -15.23 2.63
CA ALA A 246 -11.16 -14.15 3.38
C ALA A 246 -11.85 -14.62 4.65
N ILE A 247 -12.54 -15.76 4.59
CA ILE A 247 -13.26 -16.34 5.74
C ILE A 247 -12.27 -16.70 6.84
N GLU A 248 -11.26 -17.50 6.52
CA GLU A 248 -10.19 -17.90 7.46
C GLU A 248 -9.51 -16.68 8.10
N GLN A 249 -9.24 -15.62 7.32
CA GLN A 249 -8.61 -14.40 7.83
C GLN A 249 -9.53 -13.61 8.75
N VAL A 250 -10.82 -13.51 8.43
CA VAL A 250 -11.82 -12.84 9.30
C VAL A 250 -11.96 -13.60 10.63
N GLU A 251 -12.06 -14.94 10.58
CA GLU A 251 -12.07 -15.78 11.79
C GLU A 251 -10.80 -15.59 12.62
N CYS A 252 -9.63 -15.52 11.97
CA CYS A 252 -8.35 -15.29 12.62
C CYS A 252 -8.29 -13.92 13.32
N ILE A 253 -8.79 -12.86 12.66
CA ILE A 253 -8.86 -11.51 13.22
C ILE A 253 -9.77 -11.49 14.44
N ILE A 254 -11.00 -11.99 14.30
CA ILE A 254 -12.01 -12.03 15.36
C ILE A 254 -11.49 -12.82 16.56
N SER A 255 -11.03 -14.05 16.32
CA SER A 255 -10.49 -14.91 17.35
C SER A 255 -9.23 -14.30 18.00
N GLY A 256 -8.45 -13.51 17.28
CA GLY A 256 -7.33 -12.72 17.83
C GLY A 256 -7.81 -11.68 18.82
N VAL A 257 -8.76 -10.83 18.43
CA VAL A 257 -9.35 -9.81 19.31
C VAL A 257 -9.98 -10.43 20.56
N PHE A 258 -10.76 -11.48 20.41
CA PHE A 258 -11.39 -12.16 21.56
C PHE A 258 -10.39 -12.87 22.48
N SER A 259 -9.18 -13.19 21.99
CA SER A 259 -8.12 -13.80 22.81
C SER A 259 -7.35 -12.79 23.68
N LEU A 260 -7.59 -11.49 23.52
CA LEU A 260 -6.93 -10.46 24.33
C LEU A 260 -7.30 -10.61 25.82
N PRO A 261 -6.32 -10.69 26.73
CA PRO A 261 -6.57 -11.03 28.13
C PRO A 261 -7.25 -9.88 28.90
N ASN A 262 -6.85 -8.63 28.63
CA ASN A 262 -7.41 -7.45 29.26
C ASN A 262 -8.78 -7.11 28.66
N GLN A 263 -9.80 -6.95 29.52
CA GLN A 263 -11.17 -6.68 29.10
C GLN A 263 -11.33 -5.34 28.38
N GLU A 264 -10.72 -4.26 28.86
CA GLU A 264 -10.82 -2.94 28.24
C GLU A 264 -10.19 -2.92 26.84
N ILE A 265 -9.03 -3.58 26.68
CA ILE A 265 -8.37 -3.71 25.38
C ILE A 265 -9.24 -4.53 24.42
N ARG A 266 -9.85 -5.62 24.92
CA ARG A 266 -10.74 -6.47 24.13
C ARG A 266 -12.00 -5.70 23.70
N ASP A 267 -12.62 -4.96 24.60
CA ASP A 267 -13.82 -4.16 24.32
C ASP A 267 -13.50 -3.08 23.27
N TYR A 268 -12.35 -2.42 23.37
CA TYR A 268 -11.87 -1.49 22.33
C TYR A 268 -11.61 -2.20 20.99
N GLY A 269 -11.06 -3.41 21.03
CA GLY A 269 -10.90 -4.26 19.85
C GLY A 269 -12.23 -4.63 19.20
N VAL A 270 -13.28 -4.88 19.98
CA VAL A 270 -14.65 -5.11 19.48
C VAL A 270 -15.17 -3.88 18.74
N THR A 271 -14.94 -2.67 19.25
CA THR A 271 -15.30 -1.44 18.51
C THR A 271 -14.59 -1.32 17.16
N ILE A 272 -13.31 -1.73 17.07
CA ILE A 272 -12.60 -1.80 15.78
C ILE A 272 -13.23 -2.85 14.85
N LEU A 273 -13.64 -4.01 15.38
CA LEU A 273 -14.33 -5.05 14.61
C LEU A 273 -15.68 -4.56 14.09
N GLU A 274 -16.47 -3.84 14.88
CA GLU A 274 -17.74 -3.26 14.45
C GLU A 274 -17.55 -2.31 13.26
N LYS A 275 -16.57 -1.40 13.34
CA LYS A 275 -16.19 -0.53 12.22
C LYS A 275 -15.73 -1.34 10.99
N THR A 276 -14.99 -2.43 11.21
CA THR A 276 -14.55 -3.34 10.14
C THR A 276 -15.76 -3.97 9.43
N VAL A 277 -16.73 -4.48 10.18
CA VAL A 277 -17.96 -5.06 9.65
C VAL A 277 -18.77 -4.03 8.87
N GLN A 278 -18.85 -2.79 9.36
CA GLN A 278 -19.49 -1.69 8.60
C GLN A 278 -18.83 -1.48 7.24
N LEU A 279 -17.49 -1.49 7.15
CA LEU A 279 -16.78 -1.39 5.88
C LEU A 279 -17.06 -2.58 4.95
N ILE A 280 -17.11 -3.80 5.49
CA ILE A 280 -17.47 -5.02 4.77
C ILE A 280 -18.88 -4.91 4.18
N VAL A 281 -19.87 -4.52 5.00
CA VAL A 281 -21.27 -4.37 4.57
C VAL A 281 -21.39 -3.30 3.47
N GLN A 282 -20.76 -2.14 3.65
CA GLN A 282 -20.75 -1.08 2.65
C GLN A 282 -20.09 -1.52 1.33
N TYR A 283 -19.06 -2.35 1.41
CA TYR A 283 -18.37 -2.88 0.23
C TYR A 283 -19.28 -3.83 -0.55
N VAL A 284 -19.97 -4.74 0.13
CA VAL A 284 -20.88 -5.70 -0.50
C VAL A 284 -22.12 -5.00 -1.08
N GLN A 285 -22.68 -4.01 -0.37
CA GLN A 285 -23.82 -3.24 -0.90
C GLN A 285 -23.48 -2.49 -2.21
N LYS A 286 -22.20 -2.11 -2.40
CA LYS A 286 -21.72 -1.45 -3.62
C LYS A 286 -21.32 -2.42 -4.73
N GLY A 287 -21.01 -3.67 -4.38
CA GLY A 287 -20.70 -4.74 -5.32
C GLY A 287 -21.97 -5.48 -5.72
N THR A 288 -22.46 -5.30 -6.95
CA THR A 288 -23.58 -6.11 -7.45
C THR A 288 -23.24 -7.60 -7.35
N LYS A 289 -23.94 -8.30 -6.44
CA LYS A 289 -23.84 -9.74 -6.08
C LYS A 289 -22.57 -10.14 -5.33
N THR A 290 -22.62 -10.13 -3.99
CA THR A 290 -21.76 -10.99 -3.16
C THR A 290 -22.59 -11.56 -2.02
N ASP A 291 -22.47 -12.86 -1.79
CA ASP A 291 -23.19 -13.58 -0.74
C ASP A 291 -22.62 -13.20 0.65
N LEU A 292 -23.49 -12.77 1.56
CA LEU A 292 -23.16 -12.37 2.94
C LEU A 292 -23.32 -13.53 3.94
N SER A 293 -23.70 -14.72 3.48
CA SER A 293 -23.95 -15.90 4.32
C SER A 293 -22.81 -16.25 5.29
N PHE A 294 -21.55 -15.93 4.93
CA PHE A 294 -20.41 -16.18 5.82
C PHE A 294 -20.39 -15.29 7.07
N LEU A 295 -20.97 -14.08 7.04
CA LEU A 295 -21.08 -13.24 8.23
C LEU A 295 -22.16 -13.78 9.17
N GLU A 296 -23.24 -14.34 8.64
CA GLU A 296 -24.33 -14.92 9.44
C GLU A 296 -23.85 -16.14 10.24
N ILE A 297 -22.92 -16.93 9.68
CA ILE A 297 -22.32 -18.10 10.36
C ILE A 297 -21.37 -17.70 11.49
N LEU A 298 -20.77 -16.50 11.41
CA LEU A 298 -19.73 -16.03 12.34
C LEU A 298 -20.28 -15.34 13.60
N PHE A 299 -21.57 -14.99 13.59
CA PHE A 299 -22.27 -14.30 14.70
C PHE A 299 -23.37 -15.15 15.36
N ILE A 300 -23.43 -16.46 15.04
CA ILE A 300 -24.24 -17.48 15.73
C ILE A 300 -23.31 -18.34 16.58
#